data_AF-A0A9Q2P2K2-F1
#
_entry.id   AF-A0A9Q2P2K2-F1
#
_cell.length_a   1.000
_cell.length_b   1.000
_cell.length_c   1.000
_cell.angle_alpha   90.00
_cell.angle_beta   90.00
_cell.angle_gamma   90.00
#
_symmetry.space_group_name_H-M   'P 1'
#
loop_
_entity.id
_entity.type
_entity.pdbx_description
1 polymer ?
#
loop_
_entity_poly.entity_id
_entity_poly.type
_entity_poly.pdbx_seq_one_letter_code
_entity_poly.pdbx_strand_id
1 'polypeptide(L)'
;MPDTLARPLGFLSILLGVASIALLAVSVWGFRAGGWPWPQAYDLAGWGAWAAGAGVIAALAGLVVWLRRRRGGAGAVLLGLILSLPVAGLGVSFEIAARTTPPINDISTDTEDPPVFWFTATPSDYPAQNAEPQRAAYPDVRPLDMPVSADEAFTAALALVEERGWEVLSADPAESQIEAIATSRFFGFEDEVAIRVTETDTGTRIDMRSRSRLGQIDRGANARRIEAYLADLETRAPN
;
A
#
# COMPACT_ATOMS: atom_id res chain seq x y z
N MET A 1 40.75 -9.48 29.71
CA MET A 1 39.65 -8.55 30.07
C MET A 1 38.61 -8.65 28.95
N PRO A 2 37.29 -8.56 29.18
CA PRO A 2 36.31 -8.92 28.15
C PRO A 2 36.36 -7.90 27.02
N ASP A 3 37.12 -8.30 26.01
CA ASP A 3 37.36 -7.63 24.76
C ASP A 3 36.15 -7.86 23.86
N THR A 4 35.75 -6.79 23.18
CA THR A 4 34.91 -6.81 21.97
C THR A 4 33.40 -7.01 22.09
N LEU A 5 32.69 -6.61 23.16
CA LEU A 5 31.19 -6.68 23.20
C LEU A 5 30.46 -6.04 22.00
N ALA A 6 31.07 -5.11 21.26
CA ALA A 6 30.52 -4.58 20.01
C ALA A 6 30.42 -5.63 18.88
N ARG A 7 31.35 -6.61 18.82
CA ARG A 7 31.33 -7.69 17.83
C ARG A 7 30.16 -8.68 18.02
N PRO A 8 29.93 -9.31 19.18
CA PRO A 8 28.79 -10.20 19.40
C PRO A 8 27.46 -9.45 19.29
N LEU A 9 27.37 -8.19 19.71
CA LEU A 9 26.17 -7.36 19.47
C LEU A 9 25.93 -7.12 17.98
N GLY A 10 26.97 -6.85 17.20
CA GLY A 10 26.89 -6.76 15.75
C GLY A 10 26.45 -8.07 15.10
N PHE A 11 27.01 -9.21 15.51
CA PHE A 11 26.60 -10.52 15.00
C PHE A 11 25.15 -10.88 15.37
N LEU A 12 24.72 -10.56 16.58
CA LEU A 12 23.33 -10.73 17.00
C LEU A 12 22.40 -9.88 16.13
N SER A 13 22.76 -8.61 15.88
CA SER A 13 21.99 -7.73 14.99
C SER A 13 21.91 -8.28 13.57
N ILE A 14 23.01 -8.81 13.01
CA ILE A 14 23.01 -9.47 11.69
C ILE A 14 22.08 -10.68 11.70
N LEU A 15 22.17 -11.55 12.71
CA LEU A 15 21.33 -12.75 12.80
C LEU A 15 19.85 -12.37 12.83
N LEU A 16 19.48 -11.38 13.65
CA LEU A 16 18.12 -10.86 13.75
C LEU A 16 17.66 -10.19 12.45
N GLY A 17 18.54 -9.42 11.79
CA GLY A 17 18.28 -8.82 10.48
C GLY A 17 18.00 -9.87 9.40
N VAL A 18 18.86 -10.89 9.27
CA VAL A 18 18.66 -12.00 8.33
C VAL A 18 17.37 -12.76 8.64
N ALA A 19 17.12 -13.07 9.91
CA ALA A 19 15.89 -13.74 10.33
C ALA A 19 14.66 -12.89 9.97
N SER A 20 14.71 -11.58 10.19
CA SER A 20 13.60 -10.67 9.88
C SER A 20 13.26 -10.65 8.38
N ILE A 21 14.28 -10.58 7.53
CA ILE A 21 14.13 -10.62 6.07
C ILE A 21 13.58 -11.98 5.64
N ALA A 22 14.09 -13.08 6.20
CA ALA A 22 13.63 -14.42 5.87
C ALA A 22 12.15 -14.62 6.26
N LEU A 23 11.77 -14.19 7.46
CA LEU A 23 10.37 -14.25 7.92
C LEU A 23 9.44 -13.44 7.03
N LEU A 24 9.85 -12.22 6.65
CA LEU A 24 9.08 -11.38 5.74
C LEU A 24 8.96 -12.00 4.34
N ALA A 25 10.06 -12.54 3.81
CA ALA A 25 10.07 -13.18 2.49
C ALA A 25 9.17 -14.43 2.46
N VAL A 26 9.23 -15.27 3.50
CA VAL A 26 8.37 -16.45 3.63
C VAL A 26 6.90 -16.04 3.80
N SER A 27 6.63 -14.99 4.56
CA SER A 27 5.27 -14.42 4.72
C SER A 27 4.69 -14.01 3.36
N VAL A 28 5.42 -13.18 2.61
CA VAL A 28 4.99 -12.71 1.28
C VAL A 28 4.81 -13.88 0.31
N TRP A 29 5.80 -14.78 0.25
CA TRP A 29 5.72 -15.94 -0.63
C TRP A 29 4.53 -16.84 -0.29
N GLY A 30 4.31 -17.14 0.99
CA GLY A 30 3.23 -18.00 1.45
C GLY A 30 1.85 -17.46 1.09
N PHE A 31 1.65 -16.14 1.24
CA PHE A 31 0.41 -15.48 0.84
C PHE A 31 0.25 -15.45 -0.69
N ARG A 32 1.28 -15.03 -1.43
CA ARG A 32 1.23 -14.92 -2.90
C ARG A 32 1.07 -16.26 -3.62
N ALA A 33 1.56 -17.35 -3.03
CA ALA A 33 1.37 -18.69 -3.57
C ALA A 33 -0.09 -19.19 -3.42
N GLY A 34 -0.98 -18.40 -2.79
CA GLY A 34 -2.37 -18.77 -2.54
C GLY A 34 -2.55 -19.83 -1.46
N GLY A 35 -1.45 -20.27 -0.82
CA GLY A 35 -1.47 -21.37 0.14
C GLY A 35 -1.75 -20.93 1.58
N TRP A 36 -1.49 -19.67 1.94
CA TRP A 36 -1.61 -19.20 3.31
C TRP A 36 -2.72 -18.16 3.49
N PRO A 37 -3.61 -18.33 4.49
CA PRO A 37 -4.55 -17.30 4.90
C PRO A 37 -3.85 -16.00 5.32
N TRP A 38 -4.51 -14.86 5.09
CA TRP A 38 -3.99 -13.54 5.45
C TRP A 38 -3.49 -13.43 6.90
N PRO A 39 -4.22 -13.89 7.94
CA PRO A 39 -3.76 -13.79 9.33
C PRO A 39 -2.42 -14.48 9.57
N GLN A 40 -2.18 -15.62 8.94
CA GLN A 40 -0.93 -16.36 9.09
C GLN A 40 0.25 -15.60 8.47
N ALA A 41 0.06 -15.06 7.26
CA ALA A 41 1.08 -14.25 6.61
C ALA A 41 1.36 -12.97 7.41
N TYR A 42 0.31 -12.32 7.90
CA TYR A 42 0.38 -11.14 8.75
C TYR A 42 1.18 -11.40 10.03
N ASP A 43 0.88 -12.47 10.77
CA ASP A 43 1.57 -12.83 12.00
C ASP A 43 3.05 -13.08 11.75
N LEU A 44 3.40 -13.79 10.67
CA LEU A 44 4.80 -14.07 10.33
C LEU A 44 5.56 -12.79 9.95
N ALA A 45 4.94 -11.88 9.20
CA ALA A 45 5.51 -10.56 8.92
C ALA A 45 5.69 -9.75 10.21
N GLY A 46 4.75 -9.85 11.15
CA GLY A 46 4.84 -9.25 12.49
C GLY A 46 6.03 -9.76 13.29
N TRP A 47 6.28 -11.08 13.30
CA TRP A 47 7.49 -11.65 13.91
C TRP A 47 8.77 -11.15 13.23
N GLY A 48 8.74 -11.00 11.90
CA GLY A 48 9.82 -10.35 11.15
C GLY A 48 10.09 -8.92 11.63
N ALA A 49 9.05 -8.11 11.77
CA ALA A 49 9.17 -6.74 12.28
C ALA A 49 9.73 -6.67 13.72
N TRP A 50 9.28 -7.56 14.62
CA TRP A 50 9.83 -7.65 15.98
C TRP A 50 11.30 -8.07 16.00
N ALA A 51 11.68 -9.05 15.18
CA ALA A 51 13.07 -9.45 15.03
C ALA A 51 13.94 -8.30 14.50
N ALA A 52 13.45 -7.56 13.51
CA ALA A 52 14.12 -6.37 12.97
C ALA A 52 14.28 -5.28 14.04
N GLY A 53 13.25 -4.99 14.83
CA GLY A 53 13.31 -4.04 15.94
C GLY A 53 14.36 -4.43 16.99
N ALA A 54 14.39 -5.70 17.40
CA ALA A 54 15.43 -6.23 18.28
C ALA A 54 16.83 -6.12 17.65
N GLY A 55 16.95 -6.38 16.35
CA GLY A 55 18.18 -6.23 15.57
C GLY A 55 18.70 -4.80 15.56
N VAL A 56 17.83 -3.81 15.38
CA VAL A 56 18.17 -2.38 15.47
C VAL A 56 18.66 -2.04 16.88
N ILE A 57 17.96 -2.47 17.93
CA ILE A 57 18.37 -2.22 19.33
C ILE A 57 19.75 -2.83 19.62
N ALA A 58 19.99 -4.07 19.20
CA ALA A 58 21.28 -4.73 19.36
C ALA A 58 22.41 -3.99 18.62
N ALA A 59 22.17 -3.52 17.40
CA ALA A 59 23.12 -2.71 16.66
C ALA A 59 23.39 -1.37 17.33
N LEU A 60 22.38 -0.66 17.81
CA LEU A 60 22.55 0.62 18.51
C LEU A 60 23.36 0.45 19.80
N ALA A 61 23.10 -0.62 20.57
CA ALA A 61 23.93 -0.98 21.73
C ALA A 61 25.38 -1.26 21.32
N GLY A 62 25.58 -2.02 20.23
CA GLY A 62 26.90 -2.29 19.66
C GLY A 62 27.62 -1.01 19.20
N LEU A 63 26.89 -0.07 18.60
CA LEU A 63 27.39 1.23 18.16
C LEU A 63 27.86 2.07 19.36
N VAL A 64 27.08 2.15 20.43
CA VAL A 64 27.46 2.87 21.66
C VAL A 64 28.73 2.28 22.28
N VAL A 65 28.83 0.95 22.36
CA VAL A 65 30.04 0.28 22.85
C VAL A 65 31.24 0.56 21.95
N TRP A 66 31.03 0.53 20.63
CA TRP A 66 32.07 0.84 19.65
C TRP A 66 32.54 2.30 19.76
N LEU A 67 31.63 3.28 19.85
CA LEU A 67 31.98 4.70 19.96
C LEU A 67 32.82 5.01 21.21
N ARG A 68 32.51 4.35 22.34
CA ARG A 68 33.23 4.54 23.61
C ARG A 68 34.63 3.92 23.60
N ARG A 69 34.84 2.83 22.85
CA ARG A 69 36.08 2.04 22.92
C ARG A 69 36.94 2.08 21.65
N ARG A 70 36.36 2.46 20.51
CA ARG A 70 36.94 2.49 19.15
C ARG A 70 37.75 1.24 18.77
N ARG A 71 37.29 0.05 19.18
CA ARG A 71 37.97 -1.23 18.92
C ARG A 71 37.04 -2.27 18.32
N GLY A 72 37.22 -2.56 17.03
CA GLY A 72 36.58 -3.67 16.30
C GLY A 72 35.04 -3.66 16.25
N GLY A 73 34.45 -4.41 15.31
CA GLY A 73 33.00 -4.66 15.30
C GLY A 73 32.12 -3.63 14.59
N ALA A 74 32.67 -2.48 14.16
CA ALA A 74 31.92 -1.46 13.40
C ALA A 74 31.22 -2.03 12.16
N GLY A 75 31.93 -2.83 11.36
CA GLY A 75 31.36 -3.45 10.15
C GLY A 75 30.18 -4.38 10.46
N ALA A 76 30.24 -5.14 11.56
CA ALA A 76 29.15 -6.03 11.97
C ALA A 76 27.92 -5.23 12.43
N VAL A 77 28.14 -4.14 13.17
CA VAL A 77 27.07 -3.22 13.57
C VAL A 77 26.42 -2.54 12.36
N LEU A 78 27.22 -2.04 11.41
CA LEU A 78 26.70 -1.41 10.19
C LEU A 78 25.90 -2.39 9.34
N LEU A 79 26.41 -3.62 9.13
CA LEU A 79 25.69 -4.64 8.38
C LEU A 79 24.38 -5.04 9.09
N GLY A 80 24.40 -5.19 10.42
CA GLY A 80 23.19 -5.47 11.20
C GLY A 80 22.11 -4.38 11.04
N LEU A 81 22.51 -3.10 11.02
CA LEU A 81 21.60 -1.98 10.73
C LEU A 81 21.05 -2.05 9.31
N ILE A 82 21.89 -2.29 8.30
CA ILE A 82 21.48 -2.38 6.89
C ILE A 82 20.41 -3.46 6.71
N LEU A 83 20.56 -4.59 7.39
CA LEU A 83 19.61 -5.71 7.29
C LEU A 83 18.33 -5.47 8.11
N SER A 84 18.43 -4.83 9.27
CA SER A 84 17.28 -4.67 10.17
C SER A 84 16.44 -3.43 9.88
N LEU A 85 17.05 -2.31 9.49
CA LEU A 85 16.35 -1.03 9.33
C LEU A 85 15.22 -1.06 8.28
N PRO A 86 15.37 -1.67 7.09
CA PRO A 86 14.27 -1.69 6.11
C PRO A 86 13.02 -2.38 6.63
N VAL A 87 13.17 -3.57 7.24
CA VAL A 87 12.03 -4.33 7.79
C VAL A 87 11.44 -3.65 9.01
N ALA A 88 12.28 -3.11 9.90
CA ALA A 88 11.81 -2.33 11.06
C ALA A 88 11.06 -1.07 10.61
N GLY A 89 11.58 -0.35 9.61
CA GLY A 89 10.95 0.83 9.02
C GLY A 89 9.60 0.52 8.40
N LEU A 90 9.48 -0.60 7.65
CA LEU A 90 8.20 -1.09 7.12
C LEU A 90 7.22 -1.41 8.25
N GLY A 91 7.65 -2.11 9.30
CA GLY A 91 6.80 -2.43 10.45
C GLY A 91 6.30 -1.18 11.17
N VAL A 92 7.18 -0.20 11.41
CA VAL A 92 6.81 1.09 12.03
C VAL A 92 5.85 1.87 11.15
N SER A 93 6.11 2.00 9.85
CA SER A 93 5.23 2.73 8.94
C SER A 93 3.86 2.06 8.80
N PHE A 94 3.79 0.73 8.81
CA PHE A 94 2.55 -0.03 8.84
C PHE A 94 1.74 0.20 10.13
N GLU A 95 2.42 0.20 11.29
CA GLU A 95 1.80 0.46 12.59
C GLU A 95 1.31 1.91 12.72
N ILE A 96 2.10 2.88 12.24
CA ILE A 96 1.69 4.29 12.18
C ILE A 96 0.42 4.40 11.35
N ALA A 97 0.41 3.85 10.13
CA ALA A 97 -0.76 3.91 9.26
C ALA A 97 -1.98 3.26 9.93
N ALA A 98 -1.82 2.10 10.57
CA ALA A 98 -2.92 1.45 11.30
C ALA A 98 -3.54 2.31 12.42
N ARG A 99 -2.78 3.26 12.99
CA ARG A 99 -3.23 4.17 14.06
C ARG A 99 -3.72 5.52 13.54
N THR A 100 -3.24 5.96 12.38
CA THR A 100 -3.52 7.29 11.85
C THR A 100 -4.57 7.30 10.74
N THR A 101 -4.89 6.15 10.16
CA THR A 101 -5.95 6.05 9.14
C THR A 101 -7.24 5.49 9.74
N PRO A 102 -8.43 5.93 9.26
CA PRO A 102 -9.69 5.35 9.67
C PRO A 102 -9.77 3.86 9.31
N PRO A 103 -10.52 3.04 10.08
CA PRO A 103 -10.71 1.61 9.81
C PRO A 103 -11.74 1.40 8.69
N ILE A 104 -11.41 1.91 7.50
CA ILE A 104 -12.18 1.77 6.27
C ILE A 104 -11.27 1.22 5.18
N ASN A 105 -11.86 0.53 4.21
CA ASN A 105 -11.15 -0.09 3.09
C ASN A 105 -11.83 0.14 1.75
N ASP A 106 -12.91 0.91 1.72
CA ASP A 106 -13.70 1.25 0.54
C ASP A 106 -13.78 2.77 0.48
N ILE A 107 -13.17 3.33 -0.57
CA ILE A 107 -12.97 4.76 -0.75
C ILE A 107 -13.56 5.16 -2.10
N SER A 108 -14.35 6.23 -2.15
CA SER A 108 -14.88 6.78 -3.40
C SER A 108 -14.73 8.29 -3.48
N THR A 109 -14.47 8.82 -4.68
CA THR A 109 -14.48 10.26 -4.93
C THR A 109 -15.86 10.89 -4.74
N ASP A 110 -16.94 10.13 -4.93
CA ASP A 110 -18.31 10.54 -4.69
C ASP A 110 -18.96 9.57 -3.71
N THR A 111 -19.08 9.98 -2.44
CA THR A 111 -19.68 9.13 -1.40
C THR A 111 -21.20 9.13 -1.40
N GLU A 112 -21.83 10.04 -2.16
CA GLU A 112 -23.29 10.16 -2.27
C GLU A 112 -23.81 9.33 -3.44
N ASP A 113 -23.11 9.36 -4.57
CA ASP A 113 -23.36 8.51 -5.74
C ASP A 113 -22.06 7.85 -6.24
N PRO A 114 -21.58 6.81 -5.54
CA PRO A 114 -20.30 6.17 -5.87
C PRO A 114 -20.40 5.26 -7.10
N PRO A 115 -19.32 5.12 -7.89
CA PRO A 115 -19.21 4.09 -8.92
C PRO A 115 -19.57 2.69 -8.38
N VAL A 116 -20.41 1.97 -9.11
CA VAL A 116 -20.94 0.67 -8.72
C VAL A 116 -20.00 -0.44 -9.17
N PHE A 117 -19.85 -1.50 -8.41
CA PHE A 117 -19.08 -2.68 -8.84
C PHE A 117 -20.01 -3.73 -9.43
N TRP A 118 -20.06 -3.89 -10.76
CA TRP A 118 -20.90 -4.88 -11.45
C TRP A 118 -20.16 -6.18 -11.75
N PHE A 119 -18.89 -6.11 -12.13
CA PHE A 119 -18.10 -7.24 -12.66
C PHE A 119 -17.06 -7.78 -11.68
N THR A 120 -16.97 -7.17 -10.49
CA THR A 120 -16.08 -7.65 -9.43
C THR A 120 -16.54 -8.96 -8.78
N ALA A 121 -15.64 -9.60 -8.02
CA ALA A 121 -15.96 -10.85 -7.32
C ALA A 121 -16.90 -10.65 -6.13
N THR A 122 -17.01 -9.43 -5.61
CA THR A 122 -17.82 -9.11 -4.42
C THR A 122 -18.69 -7.85 -4.60
N PRO A 123 -19.57 -7.77 -5.61
CA PRO A 123 -20.42 -6.59 -5.84
C PRO A 123 -21.09 -6.11 -4.55
N SER A 124 -20.91 -4.84 -4.19
CA SER A 124 -21.61 -4.23 -3.06
C SER A 124 -21.80 -2.74 -3.22
N ASP A 125 -22.83 -2.25 -2.55
CA ASP A 125 -23.02 -0.82 -2.32
C ASP A 125 -21.85 -0.26 -1.49
N TYR A 126 -21.61 1.04 -1.66
CA TYR A 126 -20.67 1.76 -0.82
C TYR A 126 -21.21 1.83 0.62
N PRO A 127 -20.42 1.48 1.64
CA PRO A 127 -20.88 1.56 3.02
C PRO A 127 -21.07 3.02 3.43
N ALA A 128 -22.32 3.47 3.58
CA ALA A 128 -22.63 4.86 3.93
C ALA A 128 -21.92 5.35 5.22
N GLN A 129 -21.65 4.44 6.17
CA GLN A 129 -20.88 4.76 7.38
C GLN A 129 -19.41 5.16 7.11
N ASN A 130 -18.86 4.87 5.93
CA ASN A 130 -17.50 5.26 5.57
C ASN A 130 -17.42 6.74 5.15
N ALA A 131 -18.52 7.36 4.74
CA ALA A 131 -18.50 8.68 4.10
C ALA A 131 -17.91 9.77 5.02
N GLU A 132 -18.36 9.85 6.27
CA GLU A 132 -17.87 10.84 7.23
C GLU A 132 -16.38 10.65 7.60
N PRO A 133 -15.94 9.46 8.08
CA PRO A 133 -14.53 9.25 8.40
C PRO A 133 -13.61 9.35 7.18
N GLN A 134 -14.09 8.98 5.99
CA GLN A 134 -13.35 9.19 4.74
C GLN A 134 -13.14 10.67 4.46
N ARG A 135 -14.20 11.49 4.47
CA ARG A 135 -14.11 12.94 4.23
C ARG A 135 -13.19 13.63 5.24
N ALA A 136 -13.20 13.19 6.49
CA ALA A 136 -12.32 13.73 7.52
C ALA A 136 -10.84 13.36 7.30
N ALA A 137 -10.56 12.13 6.86
CA ALA A 137 -9.18 11.64 6.70
C ALA A 137 -8.55 11.94 5.33
N TYR A 138 -9.37 12.02 4.28
CA TYR A 138 -8.93 12.12 2.88
C TYR A 138 -9.72 13.20 2.12
N PRO A 139 -9.58 14.48 2.51
CA PRO A 139 -10.34 15.59 1.90
C PRO A 139 -9.98 15.83 0.42
N ASP A 140 -8.82 15.34 -0.03
CA ASP A 140 -8.33 15.50 -1.40
C ASP A 140 -8.83 14.38 -2.35
N VAL A 141 -9.46 13.33 -1.82
CA VAL A 141 -10.13 12.31 -2.64
C VAL A 141 -11.43 12.89 -3.16
N ARG A 142 -11.37 13.43 -4.37
CA ARG A 142 -12.47 14.10 -5.06
C ARG A 142 -12.50 13.73 -6.55
N PRO A 143 -13.64 13.94 -7.24
CA PRO A 143 -13.75 13.67 -8.66
C PRO A 143 -12.83 14.59 -9.47
N LEU A 144 -12.48 14.14 -10.68
CA LEU A 144 -11.66 14.91 -11.61
C LEU A 144 -12.53 15.43 -12.76
N ASP A 145 -12.63 16.74 -12.91
CA ASP A 145 -13.26 17.39 -14.06
C ASP A 145 -12.21 17.69 -15.13
N MET A 146 -12.45 17.29 -16.38
CA MET A 146 -11.54 17.48 -17.51
C MET A 146 -12.25 18.19 -18.68
N PRO A 147 -11.59 19.14 -19.37
CA PRO A 147 -12.17 19.88 -20.49
C PRO A 147 -12.08 19.09 -21.82
N VAL A 148 -12.40 17.80 -21.78
CA VAL A 148 -12.34 16.88 -22.93
C VAL A 148 -13.66 16.12 -23.07
N SER A 149 -13.88 15.52 -24.24
CA SER A 149 -15.05 14.67 -24.46
C SER A 149 -15.02 13.40 -23.61
N ALA A 150 -16.19 12.81 -23.35
CA ALA A 150 -16.30 11.58 -22.57
C ALA A 150 -15.52 10.42 -23.22
N ASP A 151 -15.54 10.33 -24.56
CA ASP A 151 -14.79 9.32 -25.31
C ASP A 151 -13.26 9.47 -25.14
N GLU A 152 -12.75 10.70 -25.18
CA GLU A 152 -11.33 10.99 -24.95
C GLU A 152 -10.92 10.67 -23.52
N ALA A 153 -11.72 11.09 -22.54
CA ALA A 153 -11.50 10.80 -21.12
C ALA A 153 -11.52 9.28 -20.85
N PHE A 154 -12.49 8.55 -21.39
CA PHE A 154 -12.60 7.10 -21.25
C PHE A 154 -11.39 6.39 -21.84
N THR A 155 -10.98 6.80 -23.05
CA THR A 155 -9.80 6.22 -23.72
C THR A 155 -8.53 6.47 -22.91
N ALA A 156 -8.33 7.70 -22.40
CA ALA A 156 -7.19 8.04 -21.57
C ALA A 156 -7.17 7.28 -20.23
N ALA A 157 -8.34 7.14 -19.60
CA ALA A 157 -8.50 6.39 -18.37
C ALA A 157 -8.15 4.91 -18.57
N LEU A 158 -8.70 4.26 -19.60
CA LEU A 158 -8.42 2.86 -19.91
C LEU A 158 -6.93 2.63 -20.21
N ALA A 159 -6.32 3.50 -21.02
CA ALA A 159 -4.89 3.41 -21.31
C ALA A 159 -4.02 3.50 -20.04
N LEU A 160 -4.39 4.35 -19.07
CA LEU A 160 -3.67 4.45 -17.79
C LEU A 160 -3.90 3.21 -16.90
N VAL A 161 -5.09 2.60 -16.92
CA VAL A 161 -5.36 1.33 -16.23
C VAL A 161 -4.44 0.23 -16.77
N GLU A 162 -4.35 0.11 -18.10
CA GLU A 162 -3.50 -0.87 -18.78
C GLU A 162 -2.00 -0.63 -18.51
N GLU A 163 -1.54 0.62 -18.59
CA GLU A 163 -0.15 1.00 -18.30
C GLU A 163 0.26 0.69 -16.86
N ARG A 164 -0.66 0.84 -15.91
CA ARG A 164 -0.44 0.45 -14.51
C ARG A 164 -0.45 -1.07 -14.30
N GLY A 165 -0.77 -1.84 -15.34
CA GLY A 165 -0.85 -3.30 -15.31
C GLY A 165 -1.99 -3.81 -14.41
N TRP A 166 -3.06 -3.03 -14.27
CA TRP A 166 -4.26 -3.47 -13.58
C TRP A 166 -5.03 -4.44 -14.49
N GLU A 167 -5.61 -5.49 -13.90
CA GLU A 167 -6.39 -6.47 -14.64
C GLU A 167 -7.75 -5.87 -14.97
N VAL A 168 -8.05 -5.64 -16.24
CA VAL A 168 -9.36 -5.12 -16.68
C VAL A 168 -10.40 -6.23 -16.60
N LEU A 169 -11.46 -6.00 -15.80
CA LEU A 169 -12.62 -6.88 -15.70
C LEU A 169 -13.69 -6.51 -16.72
N SER A 170 -13.91 -5.21 -16.90
CA SER A 170 -14.84 -4.63 -17.86
C SER A 170 -14.37 -3.24 -18.26
N ALA A 171 -14.58 -2.89 -19.53
CA ALA A 171 -14.34 -1.55 -20.05
C ALA A 171 -15.36 -1.34 -21.18
N ASP A 172 -16.58 -0.95 -20.81
CA ASP A 172 -17.66 -0.73 -21.77
C ASP A 172 -17.95 0.77 -21.90
N PRO A 173 -17.63 1.39 -23.05
CA PRO A 173 -17.97 2.77 -23.32
C PRO A 173 -19.49 3.05 -23.25
N ALA A 174 -20.33 2.06 -23.57
CA ALA A 174 -21.78 2.23 -23.51
C ALA A 174 -22.30 2.39 -22.07
N GLU A 175 -21.62 1.75 -21.11
CA GLU A 175 -21.89 1.90 -19.67
C GLU A 175 -21.07 3.02 -19.04
N SER A 176 -20.20 3.69 -19.82
CA SER A 176 -19.30 4.76 -19.40
C SER A 176 -18.48 4.42 -18.15
N GLN A 177 -18.10 3.14 -18.00
CA GLN A 177 -17.40 2.67 -16.82
C GLN A 177 -16.32 1.63 -17.13
N ILE A 178 -15.21 1.73 -16.38
CA ILE A 178 -14.12 0.76 -16.36
C ILE A 178 -14.07 0.11 -14.98
N GLU A 179 -13.98 -1.21 -14.94
CA GLU A 179 -13.74 -1.99 -13.73
C GLU A 179 -12.44 -2.79 -13.88
N ALA A 180 -11.61 -2.75 -12.84
CA ALA A 180 -10.30 -3.40 -12.85
C ALA A 180 -9.86 -3.89 -11.47
N ILE A 181 -8.86 -4.77 -11.44
CA ILE A 181 -8.17 -5.21 -10.22
C ILE A 181 -6.77 -4.61 -10.16
N ALA A 182 -6.53 -3.84 -9.10
CA ALA A 182 -5.23 -3.29 -8.78
C ALA A 182 -4.52 -4.18 -7.75
N THR A 183 -3.40 -4.79 -8.16
CA THR A 183 -2.64 -5.71 -7.30
C THR A 183 -1.43 -5.02 -6.68
N SER A 184 -1.33 -5.04 -5.35
CA SER A 184 -0.20 -4.47 -4.62
C SER A 184 1.11 -5.21 -4.95
N ARG A 185 2.20 -4.46 -5.14
CA ARG A 185 3.48 -5.04 -5.61
C ARG A 185 4.09 -6.02 -4.62
N PHE A 186 3.99 -5.76 -3.32
CA PHE A 186 4.69 -6.53 -2.30
C PHE A 186 3.91 -7.80 -1.93
N PHE A 187 2.79 -7.65 -1.22
CA PHE A 187 1.98 -8.80 -0.80
C PHE A 187 1.08 -9.36 -1.90
N GLY A 188 0.73 -8.60 -2.95
CA GLY A 188 -0.23 -9.09 -3.94
C GLY A 188 -1.68 -9.01 -3.46
N PHE A 189 -1.98 -8.15 -2.47
CA PHE A 189 -3.37 -7.80 -2.19
C PHE A 189 -4.04 -7.23 -3.43
N GLU A 190 -5.25 -7.68 -3.67
CA GLU A 190 -6.09 -7.25 -4.76
C GLU A 190 -7.12 -6.25 -4.23
N ASP A 191 -7.14 -5.08 -4.87
CA ASP A 191 -8.14 -4.04 -4.65
C ASP A 191 -8.97 -3.91 -5.92
N GLU A 192 -10.29 -3.84 -5.77
CA GLU A 192 -11.23 -3.60 -6.85
C GLU A 192 -11.32 -2.10 -7.13
N VAL A 193 -11.36 -1.74 -8.41
CA VAL A 193 -11.37 -0.37 -8.89
C VAL A 193 -12.51 -0.21 -9.87
N ALA A 194 -13.31 0.85 -9.70
CA ALA A 194 -14.34 1.28 -10.62
C ALA A 194 -14.08 2.74 -10.99
N ILE A 195 -14.15 3.06 -12.28
CA ILE A 195 -13.88 4.38 -12.83
C ILE A 195 -15.05 4.73 -13.73
N ARG A 196 -15.89 5.67 -13.28
CA ARG A 196 -17.06 6.15 -14.02
C ARG A 196 -16.71 7.45 -14.73
N VAL A 197 -17.06 7.52 -15.99
CA VAL A 197 -16.89 8.70 -16.85
C VAL A 197 -18.27 9.28 -17.09
N THR A 198 -18.46 10.58 -16.88
CA THR A 198 -19.77 11.22 -17.01
C THR A 198 -19.62 12.52 -17.78
N GLU A 199 -20.33 12.62 -18.90
CA GLU A 199 -20.37 13.87 -19.67
C GLU A 199 -21.02 14.98 -18.83
N THR A 200 -20.47 16.19 -18.94
CA THR A 200 -20.94 17.41 -18.27
C THR A 200 -21.08 18.51 -19.32
N ASP A 201 -21.74 19.62 -18.94
CA ASP A 201 -21.92 20.77 -19.84
C ASP A 201 -20.59 21.36 -20.38
N THR A 202 -19.48 21.16 -19.66
CA THR A 202 -18.18 21.79 -19.95
C THR A 202 -17.06 20.79 -20.27
N GLY A 203 -17.38 19.50 -20.42
CA GLY A 203 -16.40 18.45 -20.61
C GLY A 203 -16.84 17.16 -19.93
N THR A 204 -15.96 16.57 -19.13
CA THR A 204 -16.22 15.25 -18.52
C THR A 204 -15.81 15.24 -17.05
N ARG A 205 -16.60 14.56 -16.22
CA ARG A 205 -16.28 14.24 -14.83
C ARG A 205 -15.88 12.78 -14.72
N ILE A 206 -14.83 12.52 -13.94
CA ILE A 206 -14.32 11.18 -13.65
C ILE A 206 -14.44 10.93 -12.16
N ASP A 207 -15.27 9.95 -11.82
CA ASP A 207 -15.40 9.42 -10.47
C ASP A 207 -14.64 8.10 -10.37
N MET A 208 -14.04 7.84 -9.21
CA MET A 208 -13.32 6.61 -8.94
C MET A 208 -13.71 6.05 -7.58
N ARG A 209 -13.87 4.72 -7.52
CA ARG A 209 -14.00 3.95 -6.28
C ARG A 209 -12.91 2.89 -6.24
N SER A 210 -12.29 2.71 -5.08
CA SER A 210 -11.29 1.68 -4.85
C SER A 210 -11.53 0.99 -3.51
N ARG A 211 -11.62 -0.34 -3.54
CA ARG A 211 -11.99 -1.17 -2.39
C ARG A 211 -11.09 -2.39 -2.24
N SER A 212 -10.57 -2.62 -1.05
CA SER A 212 -9.78 -3.82 -0.78
C SER A 212 -10.64 -5.07 -0.63
N ARG A 213 -10.27 -6.18 -1.29
CA ARG A 213 -10.93 -7.49 -1.11
C ARG A 213 -10.69 -8.09 0.26
N LEU A 214 -9.67 -7.63 0.97
CA LEU A 214 -9.20 -8.19 2.23
C LEU A 214 -9.12 -7.15 3.34
N GLY A 215 -9.62 -7.52 4.51
CA GLY A 215 -9.56 -6.70 5.72
C GLY A 215 -10.60 -5.56 5.73
N GLN A 216 -10.70 -4.88 6.87
CA GLN A 216 -11.59 -3.73 7.06
C GLN A 216 -10.84 -2.40 7.05
N ILE A 217 -9.50 -2.44 7.02
CA ILE A 217 -8.63 -1.26 7.04
C ILE A 217 -7.55 -1.42 5.97
N ASP A 218 -7.53 -0.49 5.01
CA ASP A 218 -6.59 -0.47 3.89
C ASP A 218 -5.33 0.37 4.17
N ARG A 219 -5.28 1.06 5.31
CA ARG A 219 -4.17 1.96 5.70
C ARG A 219 -3.93 3.08 4.69
N GLY A 220 -5.01 3.58 4.09
CA GLY A 220 -5.03 4.65 3.10
C GLY A 220 -4.50 4.24 1.74
N ALA A 221 -4.40 2.94 1.45
CA ALA A 221 -3.92 2.45 0.17
C ALA A 221 -4.84 2.87 -0.98
N ASN A 222 -6.16 2.81 -0.78
CA ASN A 222 -7.15 3.13 -1.81
C ASN A 222 -7.28 4.64 -2.03
N ALA A 223 -7.22 5.44 -0.96
CA ALA A 223 -7.13 6.91 -1.08
C ALA A 223 -5.90 7.34 -1.90
N ARG A 224 -4.70 6.86 -1.54
CA ARG A 224 -3.47 7.13 -2.30
C ARG A 224 -3.55 6.65 -3.75
N ARG A 225 -4.22 5.53 -4.00
CA ARG A 225 -4.40 4.98 -5.36
C ARG A 225 -5.25 5.89 -6.21
N ILE A 226 -6.37 6.37 -5.66
CA ILE A 226 -7.31 7.28 -6.34
C ILE A 226 -6.60 8.58 -6.65
N GLU A 227 -6.01 9.24 -5.65
CA GLU A 227 -5.31 10.51 -5.82
C GLU A 227 -4.19 10.40 -6.86
N ALA A 228 -3.33 9.38 -6.77
CA ALA A 228 -2.26 9.18 -7.74
C ALA A 228 -2.78 8.85 -9.14
N TYR A 229 -3.89 8.10 -9.26
CA TYR A 229 -4.47 7.77 -10.55
C TYR A 229 -5.05 9.01 -11.24
N LEU A 230 -5.86 9.78 -10.52
CA LEU A 230 -6.49 10.98 -11.05
C LEU A 230 -5.46 12.07 -11.37
N ALA A 231 -4.44 12.25 -10.54
CA ALA A 231 -3.34 13.17 -10.84
C ALA A 231 -2.60 12.80 -12.12
N ASP A 232 -2.25 11.51 -12.31
CA ASP A 232 -1.60 11.06 -13.54
C ASP A 232 -2.52 11.21 -14.77
N LEU A 233 -3.82 10.98 -14.60
CA LEU A 233 -4.82 11.13 -15.66
C LEU A 233 -5.02 12.59 -16.09
N GLU A 234 -5.04 13.52 -15.13
CA GLU A 234 -5.14 14.96 -15.39
C GLU A 234 -4.01 15.45 -16.30
N THR A 235 -2.78 14.92 -16.12
CA THR A 235 -1.63 15.28 -16.97
C THR A 235 -1.75 14.79 -18.43
N ARG A 236 -2.73 13.91 -18.72
CA ARG A 236 -2.98 13.39 -20.08
C ARG A 236 -4.02 14.21 -20.85
N ALA A 237 -4.69 15.17 -20.21
CA ALA A 237 -5.60 16.06 -20.92
C ALA A 237 -4.81 16.89 -21.94
N PRO A 238 -5.21 16.95 -23.23
CA PRO A 238 -4.71 17.97 -24.13
C PRO A 238 -5.03 19.36 -23.54
N ASN A 239 -4.04 20.25 -23.51
CA ASN A 239 -4.22 21.67 -23.18
C ASN A 239 -5.11 22.37 -24.21
#